data_AF-A0A2E0QXE7-F1
#
_entry.id   AF-A0A2E0QXE7-F1
#
_cell.length_a   1.000
_cell.length_b   1.000
_cell.length_c   1.000
_cell.angle_alpha   90.00
_cell.angle_beta   90.00
_cell.angle_gamma   90.00
#
_symmetry.space_group_name_H-M   'P 1'
#
loop_
_entity.id
_entity.type
_entity.pdbx_description
1 polymer ?
#
loop_
_entity_poly.entity_id
_entity_poly.type
_entity_poly.pdbx_seq_one_letter_code
_entity_poly.pdbx_strand_id
1 'polypeptide(L)'
;MGNRQTEKVALTPGEFAALFGKSQTWGYRQLYAGKVTALTGYGRTLIPVSEVERVLREAGRYNGAGCDTEKMLNPRVPKPTPSINPWRESVRNRRNGTTASDSRKAKRSAAHLQSQRSSALRKLNRRK
;
A
#
# COMPACT_ATOMS: atom_id res chain seq x y z
N MET A 1 12.68 -41.51 -27.14
CA MET A 1 12.44 -41.79 -25.71
C MET A 1 10.96 -41.54 -25.42
N GLY A 2 10.13 -42.59 -25.42
CA GLY A 2 8.69 -42.45 -25.25
C GLY A 2 8.33 -42.00 -23.83
N ASN A 3 7.61 -40.89 -23.72
CA ASN A 3 7.02 -40.44 -22.46
C ASN A 3 5.96 -41.48 -22.03
N ARG A 4 6.32 -42.37 -21.10
CA ARG A 4 5.36 -43.15 -20.32
C ARG A 4 4.63 -42.18 -19.38
N GLN A 5 3.79 -41.30 -19.93
CA GLN A 5 2.72 -40.65 -19.18
C GLN A 5 1.74 -41.78 -18.85
N THR A 6 2.08 -42.52 -17.80
CA THR A 6 1.18 -43.38 -17.04
C THR A 6 -0.13 -42.61 -16.84
N GLU A 7 -1.27 -43.29 -16.94
CA GLU A 7 -2.64 -42.77 -16.73
C GLU A 7 -2.83 -42.19 -15.32
N LYS A 8 -2.03 -41.20 -14.94
CA LYS A 8 -2.15 -40.51 -13.66
C LYS A 8 -3.38 -39.65 -13.75
N VAL A 9 -4.37 -39.93 -12.91
CA VAL A 9 -5.61 -39.14 -12.82
C VAL A 9 -5.33 -37.74 -12.24
N ALA A 10 -4.23 -37.57 -11.50
CA ALA A 10 -3.82 -36.29 -10.92
C ALA A 10 -2.28 -36.13 -10.85
N LEU A 11 -1.84 -34.88 -10.83
CA LEU A 11 -0.44 -34.45 -10.82
C LEU A 11 -0.11 -33.72 -9.52
N THR A 12 1.12 -33.86 -9.04
CA THR A 12 1.63 -33.03 -7.94
C THR A 12 1.91 -31.59 -8.41
N PRO A 13 2.02 -30.60 -7.51
CA PRO A 13 2.36 -29.23 -7.89
C PRO A 13 3.71 -29.12 -8.61
N GLY A 14 4.65 -30.02 -8.31
CA GLY A 14 5.94 -30.10 -8.98
C GLY A 14 5.84 -30.61 -10.42
N GLU A 15 5.08 -31.70 -10.63
CA GLU A 15 4.82 -32.23 -11.97
C GLU A 15 4.02 -31.23 -12.82
N PHE A 16 3.01 -30.58 -12.25
CA PHE A 16 2.27 -29.51 -12.90
C PHE A 16 3.19 -28.36 -13.34
N ALA A 17 4.08 -27.89 -12.46
CA ALA A 17 5.02 -26.82 -12.80
C ALA A 17 6.01 -27.24 -13.90
N ALA A 18 6.42 -28.51 -13.92
CA ALA A 18 7.31 -29.06 -14.94
C ALA A 18 6.69 -29.00 -16.35
N LEU A 19 5.36 -29.14 -16.48
CA LEU A 19 4.66 -28.98 -17.77
C LEU A 19 4.85 -27.59 -18.39
N PHE A 20 5.04 -26.56 -17.56
CA PHE A 20 5.26 -25.18 -17.99
C PHE A 20 6.74 -24.77 -17.97
N GLY A 21 7.66 -25.71 -17.70
CA GLY A 21 9.09 -25.41 -17.52
C GLY A 21 9.37 -24.47 -16.35
N LYS A 22 8.56 -24.53 -15.29
CA LYS A 22 8.67 -23.68 -14.09
C LYS A 22 9.10 -24.49 -12.87
N SER A 23 9.55 -23.78 -11.83
CA SER A 23 9.91 -24.39 -10.55
C SER A 23 8.67 -24.81 -9.76
N GLN A 24 8.83 -25.79 -8.86
CA GLN A 24 7.75 -26.27 -7.98
C GLN A 24 7.08 -25.14 -7.18
N THR A 25 7.87 -24.16 -6.70
CA THR A 25 7.35 -22.98 -5.98
C THR A 25 6.35 -22.19 -6.82
N TRP A 26 6.56 -22.11 -8.15
CA TRP A 26 5.61 -21.47 -9.05
C TRP A 26 4.28 -22.22 -9.10
N GLY A 27 4.30 -23.55 -9.13
CA GLY A 27 3.09 -24.38 -9.06
C GLY A 27 2.28 -24.13 -7.79
N TYR A 28 2.95 -24.11 -6.63
CA TYR A 28 2.32 -23.73 -5.35
C TYR A 28 1.72 -22.32 -5.37
N ARG A 29 2.37 -21.35 -6.02
CA ARG A 29 1.83 -20.00 -6.15
C ARG A 29 0.53 -19.97 -6.96
N GLN A 30 0.40 -20.80 -7.99
CA GLN A 30 -0.87 -20.86 -8.74
C GLN A 30 -2.01 -21.42 -7.89
N LEU A 31 -1.71 -22.42 -7.05
CA LEU A 31 -2.65 -22.99 -6.10
C LEU A 31 -3.08 -21.96 -5.04
N TYR A 32 -2.13 -21.28 -4.41
CA TYR A 32 -2.43 -20.25 -3.41
C TYR A 32 -3.12 -19.01 -3.99
N ALA A 33 -2.92 -18.73 -5.29
CA ALA A 33 -3.64 -17.69 -5.99
C ALA A 33 -5.08 -18.09 -6.38
N GLY A 34 -5.50 -19.33 -6.11
CA GLY A 34 -6.83 -19.83 -6.49
C GLY A 34 -7.04 -19.97 -7.99
N LYS A 35 -5.96 -19.99 -8.79
CA LYS A 35 -6.02 -20.06 -10.26
C LYS A 35 -6.17 -21.50 -10.77
N VAL A 36 -5.77 -22.46 -9.94
CA VAL A 36 -5.78 -23.89 -10.24
C VAL A 36 -6.50 -24.60 -9.11
N THR A 37 -7.50 -25.40 -9.48
CA THR A 37 -8.26 -26.22 -8.54
C THR A 37 -7.43 -27.45 -8.16
N ALA A 38 -7.36 -27.76 -6.87
CA ALA A 38 -6.66 -28.94 -6.39
C ALA A 38 -7.49 -29.72 -5.35
N LEU A 39 -7.26 -31.02 -5.34
CA LEU A 39 -7.70 -31.94 -4.31
C LEU A 39 -6.70 -31.86 -3.15
N THR A 40 -7.11 -31.22 -2.07
CA THR A 40 -6.33 -31.13 -0.84
C THR A 40 -6.86 -32.16 0.15
N GLY A 41 -6.02 -33.13 0.51
CA GLY A 41 -6.40 -34.21 1.42
C GLY A 41 -5.19 -34.97 1.93
N TYR A 42 -5.24 -35.42 3.19
CA TYR A 42 -4.19 -36.24 3.82
C TYR A 42 -2.78 -35.62 3.71
N GLY A 43 -2.68 -34.30 3.86
CA GLY A 43 -1.41 -33.55 3.76
C GLY A 43 -0.82 -33.48 2.35
N ARG A 44 -1.56 -33.90 1.33
CA ARG A 44 -1.14 -33.88 -0.07
C ARG A 44 -2.03 -32.94 -0.86
N THR A 45 -1.42 -32.28 -1.84
CA THR A 45 -2.12 -31.46 -2.83
C THR A 45 -1.94 -32.12 -4.18
N LEU A 46 -3.04 -32.46 -4.84
CA LEU A 46 -3.04 -33.08 -6.16
C LEU A 46 -3.92 -32.27 -7.11
N ILE A 47 -3.45 -32.06 -8.34
CA ILE A 47 -4.12 -31.31 -9.38
C ILE A 47 -4.69 -32.32 -10.39
N PRO A 48 -6.02 -32.44 -10.53
CA PRO A 48 -6.62 -33.35 -11.51
C PRO A 48 -6.16 -33.06 -12.93
N VAL A 49 -6.00 -34.09 -13.76
CA VAL A 49 -5.61 -33.89 -15.18
C VAL A 49 -6.63 -33.07 -15.94
N SER A 50 -7.93 -33.23 -15.65
CA SER A 50 -9.00 -32.41 -16.25
C SER A 50 -8.80 -30.91 -16.00
N GLU A 51 -8.28 -30.55 -14.82
CA GLU A 51 -7.97 -29.15 -14.50
C GLU A 51 -6.74 -28.68 -15.27
N VAL A 52 -5.72 -29.52 -15.42
CA VAL A 52 -4.54 -29.21 -16.22
C VAL A 52 -4.91 -28.99 -17.69
N GLU A 53 -5.77 -29.84 -18.25
CA GLU A 53 -6.29 -29.69 -19.60
C GLU A 53 -7.10 -28.40 -19.76
N ARG A 54 -7.94 -28.05 -18.77
CA ARG A 54 -8.66 -26.77 -18.75
C ARG A 54 -7.69 -25.60 -18.82
N VAL A 55 -6.66 -25.58 -17.96
CA VAL A 55 -5.65 -24.52 -17.94
C VAL A 55 -4.88 -24.46 -19.25
N LEU A 56 -4.48 -25.60 -19.83
CA LEU A 56 -3.78 -25.63 -21.11
C LEU A 56 -4.66 -25.16 -22.27
N ARG A 57 -5.96 -25.44 -22.23
CA ARG A 57 -6.94 -24.96 -23.21
C ARG A 57 -7.19 -23.46 -23.08
N GLU A 58 -7.30 -22.96 -21.86
CA GLU A 58 -7.52 -21.54 -21.55
C GLU A 58 -6.26 -20.69 -21.65
N ALA A 59 -5.08 -21.30 -21.60
CA ALA A 59 -3.80 -20.63 -21.80
C ALA A 59 -3.64 -20.14 -23.25
N GLY A 60 -4.44 -19.14 -23.61
CA GLY A 60 -4.24 -18.34 -24.80
C GLY A 60 -2.86 -17.67 -24.75
N ARG A 61 -2.34 -17.32 -25.94
CA ARG A 61 -1.08 -16.56 -26.03
C ARG A 61 -1.19 -15.31 -25.16
N TYR A 62 -0.20 -15.11 -24.29
CA TYR A 62 -0.04 -13.87 -23.54
C TYR A 62 0.03 -12.72 -24.55
N ASN A 63 -1.03 -11.91 -24.63
CA ASN A 63 -1.16 -10.90 -25.68
C ASN A 63 -0.39 -9.60 -25.38
N GLY A 64 0.59 -9.65 -24.47
CA GLY A 64 1.40 -8.48 -24.17
C GLY A 64 0.64 -7.30 -23.60
N ALA A 65 -0.65 -7.45 -23.27
CA ALA A 65 -1.38 -6.51 -22.41
C ALA A 65 -0.72 -6.62 -21.04
N GLY A 66 0.38 -5.89 -20.89
CA GLY A 66 1.02 -5.65 -19.64
C GLY A 66 -0.06 -5.27 -18.65
N CYS A 67 0.16 -5.66 -17.40
CA CYS A 67 -0.43 -4.93 -16.31
C CYS A 67 -0.45 -3.44 -16.70
N ASP A 68 -1.63 -2.83 -16.72
CA ASP A 68 -1.78 -1.39 -16.81
C ASP A 68 -1.16 -0.80 -15.51
N THR A 69 0.15 -0.95 -15.29
CA THR A 69 0.90 -0.26 -14.25
C THR A 69 0.83 1.23 -14.48
N GLU A 70 0.59 1.68 -15.72
CA GLU A 70 0.32 3.08 -16.02
C GLU A 70 -1.07 3.54 -15.53
N LYS A 71 -2.12 2.70 -15.57
CA LYS A 71 -3.41 3.03 -14.93
C LYS A 71 -3.39 2.84 -13.41
N MET A 72 -2.51 2.00 -12.88
CA MET A 72 -2.29 1.87 -11.44
C MET A 72 -1.35 2.94 -10.85
N LEU A 73 -0.58 3.66 -11.68
CA LEU A 73 0.20 4.83 -11.23
C LEU A 73 -0.64 6.10 -11.08
N ASN A 74 -1.84 6.15 -11.68
CA ASN A 74 -2.80 7.22 -11.46
C ASN A 74 -4.24 6.72 -11.66
N PRO A 75 -4.81 5.91 -10.75
CA PRO A 75 -6.24 6.02 -10.58
C PRO A 75 -6.46 7.46 -10.12
N ARG A 76 -7.25 8.24 -10.86
CA ARG A 76 -7.85 9.49 -10.34
C ARG A 76 -8.80 9.10 -9.20
N VAL A 77 -8.26 8.54 -8.12
CA VAL A 77 -8.94 8.41 -6.85
C VAL A 77 -9.08 9.86 -6.39
N PRO A 78 -10.30 10.39 -6.23
CA PRO A 78 -10.45 11.63 -5.50
C PRO A 78 -9.76 11.40 -4.15
N LYS A 79 -8.70 12.18 -3.89
CA LYS A 79 -7.88 12.05 -2.67
C LYS A 79 -8.85 11.85 -1.50
N PRO A 80 -8.72 10.77 -0.71
CA PRO A 80 -9.60 10.57 0.42
C PRO A 80 -9.59 11.87 1.22
N THR A 81 -10.79 12.44 1.43
CA THR A 81 -10.94 13.63 2.24
C THR A 81 -10.15 13.39 3.52
N PRO A 82 -9.24 14.29 3.90
CA PRO A 82 -8.36 14.03 5.02
C PRO A 82 -9.24 13.84 6.24
N SER A 83 -9.46 12.59 6.66
CA SER A 83 -10.03 12.33 7.96
C SER A 83 -9.04 12.97 8.92
N ILE A 84 -9.56 13.91 9.71
CA ILE A 84 -8.80 14.65 10.70
C ILE A 84 -8.30 13.60 11.69
N ASN A 85 -7.11 13.09 11.45
CA ASN A 85 -6.42 12.19 12.36
C ASN A 85 -5.77 13.08 13.42
N PRO A 86 -6.34 13.16 14.66
CA PRO A 86 -5.87 14.08 15.69
C PRO A 86 -4.40 13.85 16.05
N TRP A 87 -3.93 12.61 15.91
CA TRP A 87 -2.53 12.25 16.10
C TRP A 87 -1.60 12.91 15.05
N ARG A 88 -2.01 12.95 13.79
CA ARG A 88 -1.20 13.51 12.67
C ARG A 88 -1.09 15.03 12.76
N GLU A 89 -2.08 15.67 13.38
CA GLU A 89 -2.07 17.10 13.68
C GLU A 89 -1.20 17.42 14.91
N SER A 90 -1.27 16.59 15.96
CA SER A 90 -0.38 16.67 17.13
C SER A 90 1.10 16.58 16.75
N VAL A 91 1.48 15.64 15.88
CA VAL A 91 2.86 15.50 15.40
C VAL A 91 3.32 16.71 14.58
N ARG A 92 2.42 17.28 13.76
CA ARG A 92 2.71 18.51 12.99
C ARG A 92 2.91 19.72 13.91
N ASN A 93 2.04 19.90 14.90
CA ASN A 93 2.15 20.98 15.87
C ASN A 93 3.44 20.89 16.70
N ARG A 94 3.90 19.67 17.01
CA ARG A 94 5.20 19.46 17.66
C ARG A 94 6.38 19.83 16.76
N ARG A 95 6.37 19.45 15.48
CA ARG A 95 7.46 19.80 14.54
C ARG A 95 7.52 21.29 14.24
N ASN A 96 6.37 21.93 14.12
CA ASN A 96 6.29 23.35 13.76
C ASN A 96 6.43 24.29 14.98
N GLY A 97 6.72 23.74 16.16
CA GLY A 97 6.98 24.49 17.39
C GLY A 97 5.82 25.38 17.86
N THR A 98 4.63 25.27 17.27
CA THR A 98 3.55 26.22 17.49
C THR A 98 2.67 25.72 18.63
N THR A 99 3.09 25.96 19.86
CA THR A 99 2.19 25.79 21.01
C THR A 99 1.35 27.06 21.16
N ALA A 100 0.03 26.93 21.27
CA ALA A 100 -0.89 28.06 21.46
C ALA A 100 -0.64 28.85 22.77
N SER A 101 0.18 28.30 23.68
CA SER A 101 0.70 28.99 24.86
C SER A 101 1.75 30.05 24.52
N ASP A 102 2.55 29.86 23.46
CA ASP A 102 3.62 30.79 23.10
C ASP A 102 3.08 32.09 22.46
N SER A 103 2.05 31.98 21.61
CA SER A 103 1.45 33.15 20.96
C SER A 103 0.74 34.07 21.95
N ARG A 104 0.15 33.54 23.04
CA ARG A 104 -0.42 34.35 24.12
C ARG A 104 0.65 35.06 24.95
N LYS A 105 1.81 34.41 25.18
CA LYS A 105 2.93 35.00 25.91
C LYS A 105 3.58 36.14 25.11
N ALA A 106 3.74 35.96 23.79
CA ALA A 106 4.26 36.98 22.89
C ALA A 106 3.32 38.21 22.73
N LYS A 107 1.99 38.01 22.70
CA LYS A 107 1.04 39.13 22.63
C LYS A 107 1.02 39.98 23.91
N ARG A 108 1.19 39.35 25.08
CA ARG A 108 1.22 40.06 26.38
C ARG A 108 2.49 40.91 26.53
N SER A 109 3.64 40.45 26.06
CA SER A 109 4.88 41.23 26.11
C SER A 109 4.88 42.41 25.14
N ALA A 110 4.32 42.25 23.94
CA ALA A 110 4.19 43.33 22.97
C ALA A 110 3.29 44.48 23.46
N ALA A 111 2.16 44.16 24.10
CA ALA A 111 1.28 45.16 24.71
C ALA A 111 1.94 45.90 25.88
N HIS A 112 2.74 45.20 26.69
CA HIS A 112 3.51 45.81 27.77
C HIS A 112 4.58 46.79 27.24
N LEU A 113 5.29 46.42 26.17
CA LEU A 113 6.28 47.28 25.51
C LEU A 113 5.64 48.51 24.85
N GLN A 114 4.46 48.37 24.23
CA GLN A 114 3.71 49.52 23.69
C GLN A 114 3.26 50.47 24.80
N SER A 115 2.71 49.95 25.90
CA SER A 115 2.30 50.78 27.05
C SER A 115 3.48 51.54 27.68
N GLN A 116 4.65 50.91 27.79
CA GLN A 116 5.87 51.58 28.24
C GLN A 116 6.33 52.68 27.27
N ARG A 117 6.30 52.41 25.94
CA ARG A 117 6.61 53.42 24.91
C ARG A 117 5.66 54.62 24.96
N SER A 118 4.36 54.39 25.06
CA SER A 118 3.35 55.44 25.18
C SER A 118 3.55 56.29 26.43
N SER A 119 3.90 55.66 27.54
CA SER A 119 4.18 56.34 28.82
C SER A 119 5.47 57.17 28.75
N ALA A 120 6.51 56.68 28.08
CA ALA A 120 7.75 57.42 27.87
C ALA A 120 7.56 58.65 26.99
N LEU A 121 6.80 58.52 25.88
CA LEU A 121 6.46 59.64 25.00
C LEU A 121 5.63 60.71 25.71
N ARG A 122 4.70 60.31 26.59
CA ARG A 122 3.92 61.23 27.43
C ARG A 122 4.78 62.01 28.43
N LYS A 123 5.84 61.40 28.97
CA LYS A 123 6.79 62.08 29.88
C LYS A 123 7.67 63.10 29.16
N LEU A 124 8.01 62.85 27.89
CA LEU A 124 8.77 63.79 27.06
C LEU A 124 7.94 65.01 26.67
N ASN A 125 6.65 64.83 26.38
CA ASN A 125 5.77 65.92 25.97
C ASN A 125 5.29 66.84 27.11
N ARG A 126 5.64 66.50 28.37
CA ARG A 126 5.31 67.27 29.58
C ARG A 126 6.43 68.25 30.01
N ARG A 127 7.54 68.30 29.26
CA ARG A 127 8.71 69.15 29.53
C ARG A 127 8.88 70.28 28.51
N LYS A 128 7.78 70.77 27.94
CA LYS A 128 7.71 72.01 27.16
C LYS A 128 6.80 72.99 27.87
#